data_AF-A0A3B9A0Y0-F1
#
_entry.id   AF-A0A3B9A0Y0-F1
#
_cell.length_a   1.000
_cell.length_b   1.000
_cell.length_c   1.000
_cell.angle_alpha   90.00
_cell.angle_beta   90.00
_cell.angle_gamma   90.00
#
_symmetry.space_group_name_H-M   'P 1'
#
loop_
_entity.id
_entity.type
_entity.pdbx_description
1 polymer ?
#
loop_
_entity_poly.entity_id
_entity_poly.type
_entity_poly.pdbx_seq_one_letter_code
_entity_poly.pdbx_strand_id
1 'polypeptide(L)' 'MEIPRHWRLKKQRYSLQGEICPHCENKIFPPREICPHCGSNARTTFTAGKGEKVYAFTPVAETASRV' A
#
# COMPACT_ATOMS: atom_id res chain seq x y z
N MET A 1 -13.28 -15.36 -9.01
CA MET A 1 -13.79 -15.29 -7.62
C MET A 1 -12.68 -14.73 -6.74
N GLU A 2 -12.82 -13.51 -6.21
CA GLU A 2 -11.71 -12.70 -5.63
C GLU A 2 -11.75 -12.56 -4.10
N ILE A 3 -12.69 -13.25 -3.43
CA ILE A 3 -13.01 -13.08 -2.00
C ILE A 3 -11.77 -13.19 -1.08
N PRO A 4 -10.89 -14.20 -1.23
CA PRO A 4 -9.70 -14.31 -0.37
C PRO A 4 -8.71 -13.16 -0.55
N ARG A 5 -8.65 -12.54 -1.74
CA ARG A 5 -7.79 -11.37 -1.97
C ARG A 5 -8.32 -10.16 -1.22
N HIS A 6 -9.63 -9.91 -1.27
CA HIS A 6 -10.25 -8.81 -0.53
C HIS A 6 -10.06 -8.95 0.98
N TRP A 7 -10.18 -10.18 1.51
CA TRP A 7 -10.01 -10.43 2.94
C TRP A 7 -8.58 -10.13 3.41
N ARG A 8 -7.56 -10.59 2.67
CA ARG A 8 -6.14 -10.31 2.97
C ARG A 8 -5.79 -8.82 2.87
N LEU A 9 -6.34 -8.10 1.89
CA LEU A 9 -6.03 -6.68 1.65
C LEU A 9 -6.88 -5.71 2.48
N LYS A 10 -7.81 -6.19 3.30
CA LYS A 10 -8.80 -5.35 4.01
C LYS A 10 -8.16 -4.23 4.83
N LYS A 11 -7.14 -4.53 5.62
CA LYS A 11 -6.47 -3.55 6.51
C LYS A 11 -5.77 -2.44 5.73
N GLN A 12 -4.92 -2.80 4.76
CA GLN A 12 -4.17 -1.80 3.96
C GLN A 12 -5.09 -0.89 3.12
N ARG A 13 -6.27 -1.38 2.67
CA ARG A 13 -7.20 -0.58 1.87
C ARG A 13 -8.08 0.35 2.71
N TYR A 14 -8.57 -0.12 3.85
CA TYR A 14 -9.55 0.64 4.64
C TYR A 14 -8.94 1.53 5.72
N SER A 15 -7.76 1.17 6.25
CA SER A 15 -7.08 1.97 7.26
C SER A 15 -5.72 2.50 6.80
N LEU A 16 -5.35 2.35 5.52
CA LEU A 16 -4.03 2.73 4.98
C LEU A 16 -2.88 2.21 5.87
N GLN A 17 -3.02 0.99 6.37
CA GLN A 17 -2.01 0.35 7.20
C GLN A 17 -0.84 -0.11 6.33
N GLY A 18 0.35 0.43 6.63
CA GLY A 18 1.65 0.09 6.06
C GLY A 18 2.60 -0.49 7.11
N GLU A 19 3.90 -0.52 6.81
CA GLU A 19 4.97 -0.93 7.75
C GLU A 19 6.13 0.06 7.81
N ILE A 20 6.75 0.25 8.97
CA ILE A 20 8.02 0.96 9.12
C ILE A 20 9.12 -0.09 9.27
N CYS A 21 10.17 0.01 8.47
CA CYS A 21 11.29 -0.92 8.59
C CYS A 21 12.07 -0.64 9.90
N PRO A 22 12.33 -1.63 10.75
CA PRO A 22 13.12 -1.43 11.97
C PRO A 22 14.63 -1.23 11.70
N HIS A 23 15.10 -1.50 10.47
CA HIS A 23 16.51 -1.43 10.12
C HIS A 23 16.93 -0.11 9.47
N CYS A 24 16.02 0.53 8.72
CA CYS A 24 16.31 1.77 7.99
C CYS A 24 15.22 2.84 8.17
N GLU A 25 14.22 2.58 9.02
CA GLU A 25 13.15 3.50 9.41
C GLU A 25 12.26 4.01 8.27
N ASN A 26 12.47 3.52 7.04
CA ASN A 26 11.64 3.85 5.90
C ASN A 26 10.21 3.32 6.08
N LYS A 27 9.24 4.18 5.73
CA LYS A 27 7.81 3.83 5.64
C LYS A 27 7.56 3.08 4.34
N ILE A 28 6.85 1.96 4.44
CA ILE A 28 6.57 1.03 3.36
C ILE A 28 5.06 0.90 3.21
N PHE A 29 4.56 1.20 2.01
CA PHE A 29 3.18 0.94 1.64
C PHE A 29 3.13 0.45 0.18
N PRO A 30 2.44 -0.66 -0.13
CA PRO A 30 1.76 -1.61 0.78
C PRO A 30 2.68 -2.37 1.76
N PRO A 31 2.14 -2.99 2.84
CA PRO A 31 2.90 -3.89 3.73
C PRO A 31 3.59 -5.04 2.99
N ARG A 32 4.83 -5.37 3.36
CA ARG A 32 5.67 -6.39 2.71
C ARG A 32 6.61 -7.03 3.72
N GLU A 33 6.81 -8.35 3.64
CA GLU A 33 7.73 -9.05 4.55
C GLU A 33 9.20 -8.62 4.41
N ILE A 34 9.60 -8.19 3.20
CA ILE A 34 10.97 -7.78 2.87
C ILE A 34 10.97 -6.29 2.51
N CYS A 35 11.84 -5.52 3.18
CA CYS A 35 11.99 -4.10 2.93
C CYS A 35 12.58 -3.84 1.53
N PRO A 36 11.93 -3.02 0.68
CA PRO A 36 12.45 -2.69 -0.65
C PRO A 36 13.66 -1.76 -0.64
N HIS A 37 13.98 -1.14 0.50
CA HIS A 37 15.09 -0.20 0.63
C HIS A 37 16.39 -0.86 1.12
N CYS A 38 16.30 -1.84 2.01
CA CYS A 38 17.47 -2.47 2.65
C CYS A 38 17.52 -4.00 2.54
N GLY A 39 16.46 -4.66 2.05
CA GLY A 39 16.41 -6.13 1.91
C GLY A 39 16.19 -6.90 3.21
N SER A 40 16.22 -6.24 4.37
CA SER A 40 15.93 -6.87 5.66
C SER A 40 14.43 -7.06 5.92
N ASN A 41 14.08 -7.84 6.93
CA ASN A 41 12.69 -8.09 7.30
C ASN A 41 11.98 -6.79 7.75
N ALA A 42 10.74 -6.61 7.28
CA ALA A 42 9.85 -5.54 7.71
C ALA A 42 8.53 -6.14 8.20
N ARG A 43 8.12 -5.79 9.43
CA ARG A 43 6.87 -6.28 10.06
C ARG A 43 6.23 -5.30 11.04
N THR A 44 6.84 -4.14 11.27
CA THR A 44 6.35 -3.17 12.26
C THR A 44 5.25 -2.33 11.62
N THR A 45 4.00 -2.53 12.02
CA THR A 45 2.85 -1.84 11.40
C THR A 45 2.84 -0.35 11.72
N PHE A 46 2.49 0.49 10.75
CA PHE A 46 2.12 1.89 10.96
C PHE A 46 0.84 2.24 10.19
N THR A 47 0.18 3.31 10.61
CA THR A 47 -0.98 3.88 9.91
C THR A 47 -0.54 5.15 9.21
N ALA A 48 -0.74 5.24 7.89
CA ALA A 48 -0.44 6.46 7.16
C ALA A 48 -1.40 7.59 7.56
N GLY A 49 -0.88 8.82 7.64
CA GLY A 49 -1.69 10.02 7.86
C GLY A 49 -2.60 10.32 6.66
N LYS A 50 -3.67 11.08 6.89
CA LYS A 50 -4.56 11.56 5.83
C LYS A 50 -4.07 12.92 5.31
N GLY A 51 -4.10 13.14 4.00
CA GLY A 51 -3.96 14.47 3.39
C GLY A 51 -2.62 14.79 2.72
N GLU A 52 -2.17 13.97 1.77
CA GLU A 52 -1.00 14.25 0.93
C GLU A 52 -1.34 15.06 -0.32
N LYS A 53 -0.30 15.66 -0.93
CA LYS A 53 -0.43 16.39 -2.20
C LYS A 53 -0.51 15.43 -3.39
N VAL A 54 -1.20 15.83 -4.45
CA VAL A 54 -1.22 15.09 -5.71
C VAL A 54 0.16 15.21 -6.37
N TYR A 55 0.85 14.08 -6.56
CA TYR A 55 2.14 14.03 -7.25
C TYR A 55 1.99 14.18 -8.77
N ALA A 56 1.10 13.38 -9.36
CA ALA A 56 0.74 13.41 -10.78
C ALA A 56 -0.64 12.79 -10.98
N PHE A 57 -1.34 13.16 -12.06
CA PHE A 57 -2.62 12.56 -12.44
C PHE A 57 -2.73 12.43 -13.97
N THR A 58 -3.62 11.54 -14.43
CA THR A 58 -3.91 11.34 -15.84
C THR A 58 -5.43 11.20 -16.03
N PRO A 59 -6.06 11.98 -16.94
CA PRO A 59 -7.46 11.80 -17.24
C PRO A 59 -7.69 10.50 -18.03
N VAL A 60 -8.66 9.69 -17.61
CA VAL A 60 -9.05 8.45 -18.30
C VAL A 60 -10.32 8.74 -19.10
N ALA A 61 -10.22 8.79 -20.43
CA ALA A 61 -11.33 9.15 -21.32
C ALA A 61 -12.29 7.99 -21.59
N GLU A 62 -11.77 6.77 -21.73
CA GLU A 62 -12.57 5.54 -21.89
C GLU A 62 -12.21 4.55 -20.78
N THR A 63 -13.22 3.89 -20.21
CA THR A 63 -13.04 2.86 -19.18
C THR A 63 -13.16 1.46 -19.80
N ALA A 64 -12.82 0.42 -19.03
CA ALA A 64 -12.89 -0.97 -19.46
C ALA A 64 -14.33 -1.52 -19.67
N SER A 65 -15.34 -0.65 -19.85
CA SER A 65 -16.69 -1.04 -20.26
C SER A 65 -16.85 -0.94 -21.78
N ARG A 66 -16.22 -1.86 -22.50
CA ARG A 66 -16.57 -2.15 -23.89
C ARG A 66 -16.52 -3.65 -24.09
N VAL A 67 -17.59 -4.30 -23.65
CA VAL A 67 -18.05 -5.61 -24.14
C VAL A 67 -19.49 -5.40 -24.58
#